data_AF-A0A9E0RGK9-F1
#
_entry.id   AF-A0A9E0RGK9-F1
#
_cell.length_a   1.000
_cell.length_b   1.000
_cell.length_c   1.000
_cell.angle_alpha   90.00
_cell.angle_beta   90.00
_cell.angle_gamma   90.00
#
_symmetry.space_group_name_H-M   'P 1'
#
loop_
_entity.id
_entity.type
_entity.pdbx_description
1 polymer ?
#
loop_
_entity_poly.entity_id
_entity_poly.type
_entity_poly.pdbx_seq_one_letter_code
_entity_poly.pdbx_strand_id
1 'polypeptide(L)'
;MEMLNQIILYIMMTFMVIGALDRVFMQFGGSEPVLGKLGLRRVGRSISGAGNEFEEGFQAMGALALAMVGIIAMAPVLAKILSPIVVPVYTFLGADPAMFATTLLANDMGG
;
A
#
# COMPACT_ATOMS: atom_id res chain seq x y z
N MET A 1 -10.28 -10.43 -15.21
CA MET A 1 -9.15 -9.91 -14.40
C MET A 1 -9.23 -8.40 -14.24
N GLU A 2 -9.46 -7.62 -15.30
CA GLU A 2 -9.54 -6.13 -15.19
C GLU A 2 -10.72 -5.60 -14.37
N MET A 3 -11.93 -6.14 -14.56
CA MET A 3 -13.12 -5.68 -13.82
C MET A 3 -12.95 -5.81 -12.30
N LEU A 4 -12.32 -6.89 -11.83
CA LEU A 4 -12.08 -7.12 -10.40
C LEU A 4 -11.06 -6.13 -9.84
N ASN A 5 -9.96 -5.88 -10.56
CA ASN A 5 -8.98 -4.87 -10.19
C ASN A 5 -9.59 -3.46 -10.12
N GLN A 6 -10.41 -3.09 -11.10
CA GLN A 6 -11.08 -1.79 -11.09
C GLN A 6 -12.00 -1.62 -9.88
N ILE A 7 -12.76 -2.66 -9.51
CA ILE A 7 -13.61 -2.63 -8.32
C ILE A 7 -12.77 -2.42 -7.06
N ILE A 8 -11.68 -3.16 -6.89
CA ILE A 8 -10.79 -3.02 -5.73
C ILE A 8 -10.22 -1.60 -5.68
N LEU A 9 -9.73 -1.09 -6.81
CA LEU A 9 -9.16 0.26 -6.90
C LEU A 9 -10.19 1.33 -6.53
N TYR A 10 -11.44 1.22 -7.00
CA TYR A 10 -12.50 2.16 -6.65
C TYR A 10 -12.83 2.15 -5.16
N ILE A 11 -12.87 0.96 -4.53
CA ILE A 11 -13.11 0.83 -3.09
C ILE A 11 -11.97 1.50 -2.31
N MET A 12 -10.71 1.18 -2.63
CA MET A 12 -9.54 1.76 -1.96
C MET A 12 -9.45 3.28 -2.14
N MET A 13 -9.68 3.76 -3.37
CA MET A 13 -9.68 5.20 -3.67
C MET A 13 -10.73 5.94 -2.84
N THR A 14 -11.92 5.35 -2.68
CA THR A 14 -12.99 5.97 -1.89
C THR A 14 -12.57 6.16 -0.44
N PHE A 15 -11.96 5.14 0.19
CA PHE A 15 -11.45 5.26 1.56
C PHE A 15 -10.30 6.25 1.69
N MET A 16 -9.37 6.27 0.73
CA MET A 16 -8.29 7.25 0.69
C MET A 16 -8.83 8.69 0.63
N VAL A 17 -9.82 8.94 -0.23
CA VAL A 17 -10.46 10.26 -0.34
C VAL A 17 -11.17 10.64 0.96
N ILE A 18 -11.87 9.70 1.62
CA ILE A 18 -12.50 9.95 2.93
C ILE A 18 -11.46 10.34 3.98
N GLY A 19 -10.34 9.60 4.07
CA GLY A 19 -9.26 9.92 5.01
C GLY A 19 -8.62 11.28 4.73
N ALA A 20 -8.33 11.58 3.46
CA ALA A 20 -7.80 12.88 3.06
C ALA A 20 -8.76 14.03 3.41
N LEU A 21 -10.07 13.85 3.18
CA LEU A 21 -11.08 14.84 3.53
C LEU A 21 -11.19 15.05 5.04
N ASP A 22 -11.21 13.97 5.84
CA ASP A 22 -11.22 14.09 7.30
C ASP A 22 -9.97 14.81 7.80
N ARG A 23 -8.79 14.52 7.23
CA ARG A 23 -7.53 15.23 7.54
C ARG A 23 -7.63 16.73 7.26
N VAL A 24 -8.23 17.13 6.14
CA VAL A 24 -8.48 18.55 5.84
C VAL A 24 -9.45 19.16 6.86
N PHE A 25 -10.53 18.47 7.23
CA PHE A 25 -11.47 18.99 8.21
C PHE A 25 -10.89 19.11 9.62
N MET A 26 -9.93 18.26 9.99
CA MET A 26 -9.18 18.42 11.25
C MET A 26 -8.47 19.76 11.35
N GLN A 27 -7.97 20.32 10.23
CA GLN A 27 -7.34 21.66 10.23
C GLN A 27 -8.34 22.79 10.56
N PHE A 28 -9.63 22.56 10.32
CA PHE A 28 -10.71 23.53 10.58
C PHE A 28 -11.44 23.29 11.92
N GLY A 29 -10.89 22.44 12.80
CA GLY A 29 -11.46 22.15 14.11
C GLY A 29 -12.24 20.82 14.20
N GLY A 30 -12.13 19.94 13.19
CA GLY A 30 -12.66 18.58 13.21
C GLY A 30 -13.86 18.37 12.28
N SER A 31 -14.06 17.13 11.83
CA SER A 31 -15.14 16.77 10.90
C SER A 31 -16.54 16.87 11.51
N GLU A 32 -16.72 16.64 12.82
CA GLU A 32 -18.03 16.79 13.48
C GLU A 32 -18.57 18.23 13.49
N PRO A 33 -17.82 19.26 13.94
CA PRO A 33 -18.31 20.64 13.91
C PRO A 33 -18.38 21.21 12.49
N VAL A 34 -17.45 20.85 11.59
CA VAL A 34 -17.43 21.36 10.21
C VAL A 34 -18.63 20.84 9.41
N LEU A 35 -18.90 19.53 9.41
CA LEU A 35 -20.08 18.97 8.73
C LEU A 35 -21.37 19.25 9.50
N GLY A 36 -21.28 19.50 10.82
CA GLY A 36 -22.41 19.93 11.64
C GLY A 36 -23.01 21.26 11.19
N LYS A 37 -22.19 22.21 10.73
CA LYS A 37 -22.66 23.50 10.16
C LYS A 37 -23.48 23.32 8.88
N LEU A 38 -23.27 22.22 8.15
CA LEU A 38 -24.01 21.86 6.93
C LEU A 38 -25.21 20.92 7.21
N GLY A 39 -25.47 20.58 8.48
CA GLY A 39 -26.53 19.64 8.87
C GLY A 39 -26.17 18.15 8.74
N LEU A 40 -24.93 17.81 8.36
CA LEU A 40 -24.45 16.44 8.13
C LEU A 40 -23.66 15.87 9.32
N ARG A 41 -24.08 16.18 10.55
CA ARG A 41 -23.34 15.83 11.77
C ARG A 41 -23.07 14.33 11.93
N ARG A 42 -24.00 13.46 11.50
CA ARG A 42 -23.83 11.99 11.55
C ARG A 42 -22.66 11.52 10.67
N VAL A 43 -22.50 12.12 9.48
CA VAL A 43 -21.42 11.78 8.55
C VAL A 43 -20.08 12.25 9.11
N GLY A 44 -20.03 13.48 9.66
CA GLY A 44 -18.84 14.01 10.33
C GLY A 44 -18.32 13.09 11.43
N ARG A 45 -19.21 12.55 12.27
CA ARG A 45 -18.83 11.58 13.30
C ARG A 45 -18.34 10.24 12.72
N SER A 46 -18.89 9.81 11.59
CA SER A 46 -18.52 8.52 10.98
C SER A 46 -17.15 8.53 10.33
N ILE A 47 -16.71 9.68 9.79
CA ILE A 47 -15.40 9.80 9.13
C ILE A 47 -14.31 10.29 10.09
N SER A 48 -14.71 10.87 11.23
CA SER A 48 -13.80 11.39 12.25
C SER A 48 -12.80 10.32 12.70
N GLY A 49 -11.52 10.59 12.48
CA GLY A 49 -10.41 9.70 12.83
C GLY A 49 -9.73 9.10 11.60
N ALA A 50 -10.41 9.01 10.47
CA ALA A 50 -9.83 8.53 9.21
C ALA A 50 -8.67 9.42 8.73
N GLY A 51 -8.66 10.70 9.12
CA GLY A 51 -7.58 11.62 8.80
C GLY A 51 -6.25 11.29 9.49
N ASN A 52 -6.28 10.63 10.66
CA ASN A 52 -5.05 10.19 11.33
C ASN A 52 -4.42 9.01 10.59
N GLU A 53 -5.22 8.01 10.20
CA GLU A 53 -4.78 6.88 9.39
C GLU A 53 -4.20 7.32 8.03
N PHE A 54 -4.81 8.34 7.41
CA PHE A 54 -4.28 8.93 6.18
C PHE A 54 -2.91 9.58 6.42
N GLU A 55 -2.71 10.27 7.53
CA GLU A 55 -1.44 10.90 7.88
C GLU A 55 -0.35 9.86 8.20
N GLU A 56 -0.69 8.80 8.94
CA GLU A 56 0.23 7.69 9.22
C GLU A 56 0.66 7.00 7.91
N GLY A 57 -0.31 6.69 7.04
CA GLY A 57 -0.03 6.15 5.71
C GLY A 57 0.85 7.08 4.88
N PHE A 58 0.57 8.39 4.92
CA PHE A 58 1.37 9.40 4.20
C PHE A 58 2.81 9.47 4.71
N GLN A 59 3.02 9.41 6.03
CA GLN A 59 4.34 9.40 6.64
C GLN A 59 5.11 8.11 6.32
N ALA A 60 4.42 6.97 6.24
CA ALA A 60 5.01 5.69 5.88
C ALA A 60 5.45 5.61 4.41
N MET A 61 4.81 6.37 3.50
CA MET A 61 5.08 6.28 2.05
C MET A 61 6.56 6.46 1.69
N GLY A 62 7.27 7.38 2.34
CA GLY A 62 8.68 7.64 2.04
C GLY A 62 9.58 6.45 2.39
N ALA A 63 9.42 5.89 3.59
CA ALA A 63 10.20 4.76 4.06
C ALA A 63 9.89 3.49 3.25
N LEU A 64 8.61 3.23 3.00
CA LEU A 64 8.16 2.09 2.18
C LEU A 64 8.68 2.18 0.74
N ALA A 65 8.56 3.36 0.11
CA ALA A 65 9.05 3.56 -1.25
C ALA A 65 10.57 3.35 -1.34
N LEU A 66 11.34 3.88 -0.38
CA LEU A 66 12.79 3.68 -0.33
C LEU A 66 13.16 2.20 -0.15
N ALA A 67 12.46 1.48 0.73
CA ALA A 67 12.67 0.05 0.96
C ALA A 67 12.36 -0.77 -0.30
N MET A 68 11.20 -0.53 -0.93
CA MET A 68 10.79 -1.21 -2.15
C MET A 68 11.78 -0.97 -3.29
N VAL A 69 12.13 0.29 -3.57
CA VAL A 69 13.08 0.64 -4.64
C VAL A 69 14.45 0.00 -4.38
N GLY A 70 14.92 -0.01 -3.12
CA GLY A 70 16.16 -0.65 -2.72
C GLY A 70 16.17 -2.16 -3.04
N ILE A 71 15.13 -2.89 -2.65
CA ILE A 71 15.03 -4.33 -2.91
C ILE A 71 14.91 -4.61 -4.42
N ILE A 72 14.08 -3.85 -5.14
CA ILE A 72 13.91 -3.99 -6.59
C ILE A 72 15.25 -3.77 -7.32
N ALA A 73 16.04 -2.77 -6.91
CA ALA A 73 17.35 -2.50 -7.47
C ALA A 73 18.38 -3.61 -7.14
N MET A 74 18.30 -4.22 -5.95
CA MET A 74 19.20 -5.30 -5.53
C MET A 74 18.85 -6.68 -6.09
N ALA A 75 17.56 -6.94 -6.35
CA ALA A 75 17.07 -8.22 -6.86
C ALA A 75 17.88 -8.80 -8.04
N PRO A 76 18.20 -8.05 -9.12
CA PRO A 76 18.98 -8.60 -10.23
C PRO A 76 20.43 -8.95 -9.85
N VAL A 77 21.03 -8.25 -8.89
CA VAL A 77 22.40 -8.52 -8.43
C VAL A 77 22.42 -9.79 -7.57
N LEU A 78 21.48 -9.91 -6.64
CA LEU A 78 21.30 -11.12 -5.82
C LEU A 78 21.00 -12.33 -6.69
N ALA A 79 20.12 -12.18 -7.69
CA ALA A 79 19.80 -13.25 -8.63
C ALA A 79 21.05 -13.76 -9.36
N LYS A 80 21.95 -12.88 -9.83
CA LYS A 80 23.20 -13.30 -10.50
C LYS A 80 24.13 -14.10 -9.58
N ILE A 81 24.25 -13.70 -8.31
CA ILE A 81 25.11 -14.38 -7.32
C ILE A 81 24.51 -15.73 -6.93
N LEU A 82 23.19 -15.81 -6.76
CA LEU A 82 22.49 -16.99 -6.28
C LEU A 82 22.16 -17.99 -7.39
N SER A 83 22.09 -17.55 -8.66
CA SER A 83 21.87 -18.39 -9.84
C SER A 83 22.64 -19.71 -9.87
N PRO A 84 23.98 -19.78 -9.62
CA PRO A 84 24.72 -21.03 -9.68
C PRO A 84 24.23 -22.11 -8.68
N ILE A 85 23.58 -21.72 -7.59
CA ILE A 85 23.06 -22.64 -6.57
C ILE A 85 21.54 -22.83 -6.73
N VAL A 86 20.81 -21.74 -6.97
CA VAL A 86 19.35 -21.74 -7.03
C VAL A 86 18.84 -22.43 -8.29
N VAL A 87 19.45 -22.19 -9.45
CA VAL A 87 19.02 -22.79 -10.73
C VAL A 87 19.05 -24.32 -10.69
N PRO A 88 20.12 -25.00 -10.25
CA PRO A 88 20.13 -26.46 -10.18
C PRO A 88 19.14 -27.00 -9.15
N VAL A 89 18.93 -26.31 -8.02
CA VAL A 89 17.96 -26.73 -6.99
C VAL A 89 16.52 -26.59 -7.50
N TYR A 90 16.17 -25.45 -8.11
CA TYR A 90 14.81 -25.23 -8.65
C TYR A 90 14.52 -26.19 -9.81
N THR A 91 15.49 -26.39 -10.70
CA THR A 91 15.34 -27.33 -11.82
C THR A 91 15.24 -28.78 -11.33
N PHE A 92 15.96 -29.15 -10.26
CA PHE A 92 15.85 -30.46 -9.62
C PHE A 92 14.46 -30.68 -9.00
N LEU A 93 13.87 -29.65 -8.42
CA LEU A 93 12.51 -29.68 -7.87
C LEU A 93 11.40 -29.53 -8.94
N GLY A 94 11.76 -29.36 -10.22
CA GLY A 94 10.80 -29.14 -11.32
C GLY A 94 10.19 -27.74 -11.35
N ALA A 95 10.79 -26.77 -10.66
CA ALA A 95 10.35 -25.39 -10.58
C ALA A 95 11.16 -24.48 -11.53
N ASP A 96 10.50 -23.46 -12.10
CA ASP A 96 11.17 -22.46 -12.94
C ASP A 96 12.06 -21.52 -12.08
N PRO A 97 13.36 -21.36 -12.37
CA PRO A 97 14.23 -20.41 -11.68
C PRO A 97 13.73 -18.95 -11.69
N ALA A 98 12.88 -18.55 -12.63
CA ALA A 98 12.24 -17.22 -12.66
C ALA A 98 11.34 -16.97 -11.44
N MET A 99 10.82 -18.02 -10.79
CA MET A 99 10.06 -17.86 -9.56
C MET A 99 10.90 -17.28 -8.42
N PHE A 100 12.21 -17.52 -8.41
CA PHE A 100 13.11 -17.00 -7.37
C PHE A 100 13.10 -15.46 -7.28
N ALA A 101 13.04 -14.77 -8.43
CA ALA A 101 12.91 -13.33 -8.46
C ALA A 101 11.58 -12.87 -7.84
N THR A 102 10.48 -13.58 -8.13
CA THR A 102 9.18 -13.27 -7.54
C THR A 102 9.12 -13.56 -6.04
N THR A 103 9.78 -14.61 -5.53
CA THR A 103 9.85 -14.89 -4.08
C THR A 103 10.67 -13.85 -3.32
N LEU A 104 11.72 -13.31 -3.93
CA LEU A 104 12.53 -12.23 -3.34
C LEU A 104 11.85 -10.86 -3.43
N LEU A 105 11.12 -10.60 -4.52
CA LEU A 105 10.43 -9.32 -4.75
C LEU A 105 9.07 -9.23 -4.06
N ALA A 106 8.43 -10.36 -3.74
CA ALA A 106 7.17 -10.42 -2.98
C ALA A 106 7.37 -10.14 -1.47
N ASN A 107 8.25 -9.19 -1.12
CA ASN A 107 8.59 -8.85 0.26
C ASN A 107 7.61 -7.84 0.90
N ASP A 108 6.54 -7.43 0.21
CA ASP A 108 5.64 -6.42 0.79
C ASP A 108 4.21 -6.61 0.27
N MET A 109 3.59 -7.73 0.67
CA MET A 109 2.18 -7.67 1.04
C MET A 109 2.16 -7.04 2.43
N GLY A 110 2.02 -5.71 2.46
CA GLY A 110 2.17 -4.85 3.64
C GLY A 110 1.62 -5.44 4.95
N GLY A 111 2.35 -5.17 6.03
CA GLY A 111 1.98 -5.55 7.39
C GLY A 111 0.63 -5.02 7.84
#